data_AF-A0A242K3F3-F1
#
_entry.id   AF-A0A242K3F3-F1
#
_cell.length_a   1.000
_cell.length_b   1.000
_cell.length_c   1.000
_cell.angle_alpha   90.00
_cell.angle_beta   90.00
_cell.angle_gamma   90.00
#
_symmetry.space_group_name_H-M   'P 1'
#
loop_
_entity.id
_entity.type
_entity.pdbx_description
1 polymer ?
#
loop_
_entity_poly.entity_id
_entity_poly.type
_entity_poly.pdbx_seq_one_letter_code
_entity_poly.pdbx_strand_id
1 'polypeptide(L)'
;MLSTIKIECLKLRRCSLVLVCLSGSFLFTLLAVMKDVLRSGPVQQVPQSVWITENMMINNFMVTFFLSTMLLGYLIHREYEERTIKNLLVTGVSREKILFSKLIVWLVLHFFMYLVASLVVYLGYRSIFETQEFAFLDILGKFMLSAGTAAVVMLPLAWVGIKQKQLFYPTILFGILIAVLAVTGITFPDRWPVIVPWSAAFALSSMELGATEQTIALVSVGGTGIIGLLLMFFSFKRQEI
;
A
#
# COMPACT_ATOMS: atom_id res chain seq x y z
N MET A 1 18.25 -6.09 -15.77
CA MET A 1 17.35 -5.65 -14.69
C MET A 1 17.31 -4.12 -14.60
N LEU A 2 18.42 -3.46 -14.26
CA LEU A 2 18.48 -1.98 -14.19
C LEU A 2 18.03 -1.25 -15.46
N SER A 3 18.40 -1.75 -16.65
CA SER A 3 17.94 -1.17 -17.92
C SER A 3 16.42 -1.23 -18.09
N THR A 4 15.80 -2.36 -17.74
CA THR A 4 14.34 -2.54 -17.78
C THR A 4 13.63 -1.64 -16.77
N ILE A 5 14.16 -1.51 -15.55
CA ILE A 5 13.62 -0.60 -14.52
C ILE A 5 13.69 0.85 -15.01
N LYS A 6 14.81 1.27 -15.60
CA LYS A 6 14.97 2.63 -16.14
C LYS A 6 13.92 2.93 -17.22
N ILE A 7 13.64 1.97 -18.10
CA ILE A 7 12.60 2.10 -19.13
C ILE A 7 11.22 2.29 -18.48
N GLU A 8 10.88 1.47 -17.49
CA GLU A 8 9.61 1.60 -16.75
C GLU A 8 9.49 2.95 -16.02
N CYS A 9 10.55 3.42 -15.35
CA CYS A 9 10.56 4.75 -14.73
C CYS A 9 10.35 5.87 -15.76
N LEU A 10 10.93 5.74 -16.96
CA LEU A 10 10.79 6.73 -18.02
C LEU A 10 9.36 6.76 -18.60
N LYS A 11 8.70 5.59 -18.71
CA LYS A 11 7.27 5.47 -19.06
C LYS A 11 6.36 6.15 -18.03
N LEU A 12 6.75 6.13 -16.75
CA LEU A 12 5.95 6.70 -15.66
C LEU A 12 6.11 8.21 -15.50
N ARG A 13 7.26 8.78 -15.89
CA ARG A 13 7.48 10.22 -15.84
C ARG A 13 6.42 11.04 -16.61
N ARG A 14 5.82 10.45 -17.64
CA ARG A 14 4.76 11.08 -18.46
C ARG A 14 3.35 10.62 -18.09
N CYS A 15 3.20 9.80 -17.05
CA CYS A 15 1.92 9.26 -16.64
C CYS A 15 1.24 10.20 -15.63
N SER A 16 0.09 10.76 -16.02
CA SER A 16 -0.73 11.60 -15.15
C SER A 16 -1.25 10.83 -13.92
N LEU A 17 -1.49 9.52 -14.04
CA LEU A 17 -2.00 8.71 -12.93
C LEU A 17 -1.01 8.66 -11.75
N VAL A 18 0.29 8.58 -12.01
CA VAL A 18 1.30 8.62 -10.93
C VAL A 18 1.21 9.94 -10.17
N LEU A 19 1.07 11.05 -10.89
CA LEU A 19 0.88 12.36 -10.26
C LEU A 19 -0.42 12.42 -9.45
N VAL A 20 -1.52 11.85 -9.96
CA VAL A 20 -2.80 11.78 -9.26
C VAL A 20 -2.71 10.92 -7.99
N CYS A 21 -2.01 9.79 -8.02
CA CYS A 21 -1.81 8.95 -6.83
C CYS A 21 -0.97 9.67 -5.77
N LEU A 22 0.12 10.33 -6.19
CA LEU A 22 0.99 11.06 -5.26
C LEU A 22 0.29 12.30 -4.68
N SER A 23 -0.37 13.10 -5.52
CA SER A 23 -1.10 14.28 -5.07
C SER A 23 -2.30 13.90 -4.22
N GLY A 24 -3.02 12.83 -4.58
CA GLY A 24 -4.12 12.28 -3.81
C GLY A 24 -3.65 11.84 -2.42
N SER A 25 -2.59 11.04 -2.32
CA SER A 25 -2.04 10.60 -1.04
C SER A 25 -1.66 11.77 -0.14
N PHE A 26 -0.99 12.78 -0.71
CA PHE A 26 -0.64 14.01 0.01
C PHE A 26 -1.89 14.79 0.48
N LEU A 27 -2.81 15.10 -0.44
CA LEU A 27 -3.99 15.92 -0.15
C LEU A 27 -4.91 15.27 0.89
N PHE A 28 -5.17 13.96 0.76
CA PHE A 28 -6.00 13.26 1.74
C PHE A 28 -5.34 13.21 3.12
N THR A 29 -4.04 12.96 3.19
CA THR A 29 -3.31 12.98 4.47
C THR A 29 -3.32 14.38 5.08
N LEU A 30 -3.13 15.41 4.25
CA LEU A 30 -3.17 16.81 4.68
C LEU A 30 -4.55 17.17 5.23
N LEU A 31 -5.64 16.80 4.55
CA LEU A 31 -7.01 17.04 5.02
C LEU A 31 -7.29 16.32 6.34
N ALA A 32 -6.83 15.09 6.48
CA ALA A 32 -6.97 14.31 7.72
C ALA A 32 -6.27 14.98 8.90
N VAL A 33 -5.09 15.58 8.69
CA VAL A 33 -4.38 16.32 9.74
C VAL A 33 -5.01 17.69 9.99
N MET A 34 -5.35 18.43 8.94
CA MET A 34 -5.88 19.79 9.04
C MET A 34 -7.22 19.83 9.80
N LYS A 35 -8.06 18.80 9.68
CA LYS A 35 -9.31 18.70 10.45
C LYS A 35 -9.05 18.74 11.97
N ASP A 36 -7.93 18.15 12.40
CA ASP A 36 -7.56 18.00 13.80
C ASP A 36 -6.82 19.23 14.30
N VAL A 37 -5.98 19.84 13.45
CA VAL A 37 -5.33 21.14 13.75
C VAL A 37 -6.38 22.23 13.98
N LEU A 38 -7.43 22.28 13.14
CA LEU A 38 -8.51 23.25 13.28
C LEU A 38 -9.39 23.02 14.53
N ARG A 39 -9.35 21.80 15.10
CA ARG A 39 -10.09 21.41 16.31
C ARG A 39 -9.12 21.08 17.46
N SER A 40 -8.01 21.82 17.54
CA SER A 40 -6.91 21.51 18.45
C SER A 40 -7.32 21.38 19.92
N GLY A 41 -8.30 22.16 20.40
CA GLY A 41 -8.76 22.13 21.80
C GLY A 41 -9.18 20.73 22.29
N PRO A 42 -10.19 20.08 21.68
CA PRO A 42 -10.56 18.70 22.02
C PRO A 42 -9.46 17.66 21.73
N VAL A 43 -8.68 17.85 20.65
CA VAL A 43 -7.68 16.87 20.20
C VAL A 43 -6.48 16.78 21.14
N GLN A 44 -6.10 17.89 21.80
CA GLN A 44 -5.03 17.90 22.79
C GLN A 44 -5.30 17.02 24.01
N GLN A 45 -6.56 16.68 24.28
CA GLN A 45 -6.95 15.80 25.39
C GLN A 45 -6.78 14.32 25.05
N VAL A 46 -6.63 13.98 23.76
CA VAL A 46 -6.44 12.61 23.29
C VAL A 46 -4.98 12.20 23.49
N PRO A 47 -4.69 10.97 23.97
CA PRO A 47 -3.32 10.48 24.03
C PRO A 47 -2.64 10.53 22.66
N GLN A 48 -1.41 11.02 22.62
CA GLN A 48 -0.66 11.25 21.38
C GLN A 48 -0.47 9.96 20.55
N SER A 49 -0.22 8.84 21.22
CA SER A 49 -0.10 7.53 20.58
C SER A 49 -1.38 7.13 19.85
N VAL A 50 -2.54 7.43 20.43
CA VAL A 50 -3.86 7.17 19.84
C VAL A 50 -4.08 8.06 18.62
N TRP A 51 -3.75 9.36 18.71
CA TRP A 51 -3.87 10.28 17.56
C TRP A 51 -3.01 9.85 16.37
N ILE A 52 -1.77 9.39 16.62
CA ILE A 52 -0.88 8.85 15.57
C ILE A 52 -1.49 7.59 14.96
N THR A 53 -1.96 6.65 15.77
CA THR A 53 -2.57 5.39 15.31
C THR A 53 -3.84 5.63 14.48
N GLU A 54 -4.69 6.57 14.87
CA GLU A 54 -5.88 6.95 14.10
C GLU A 54 -5.53 7.55 12.74
N ASN A 55 -4.55 8.46 12.68
CA ASN A 55 -4.08 9.03 11.42
C ASN A 55 -3.42 7.96 10.54
N MET A 56 -2.67 7.03 11.14
CA MET A 56 -2.12 5.88 10.42
C MET A 56 -3.22 4.98 9.86
N MET A 57 -4.33 4.76 10.58
CA MET A 57 -5.44 3.92 10.12
C MET A 57 -6.10 4.50 8.87
N ILE A 58 -6.44 5.79 8.92
CA ILE A 58 -7.05 6.51 7.79
C ILE A 58 -6.12 6.44 6.57
N ASN A 59 -4.83 6.67 6.78
CA ASN A 59 -3.86 6.68 5.71
C ASN A 59 -3.63 5.29 5.10
N ASN A 60 -3.46 4.27 5.94
CA ASN A 60 -3.20 2.90 5.51
C ASN A 60 -4.36 2.37 4.65
N PHE A 61 -5.59 2.46 5.14
CA PHE A 61 -6.70 1.70 4.56
C PHE A 61 -7.53 2.46 3.54
N MET A 62 -7.72 3.76 3.72
CA MET A 62 -8.61 4.50 2.85
C MET A 62 -7.86 5.16 1.70
N VAL A 63 -6.69 5.74 2.00
CA VAL A 63 -5.98 6.57 1.03
C VAL A 63 -4.95 5.73 0.28
N THR A 64 -3.97 5.20 0.99
CA THR A 64 -2.80 4.59 0.35
C THR A 64 -3.11 3.19 -0.16
N PHE A 65 -4.02 2.44 0.49
CA PHE A 65 -4.47 1.14 -0.03
C PHE A 65 -5.13 1.26 -1.41
N PHE A 66 -6.09 2.20 -1.51
CA PHE A 66 -6.86 2.43 -2.73
C PHE A 66 -5.98 2.95 -3.86
N LEU A 67 -5.18 3.99 -3.59
CA LEU A 67 -4.31 4.60 -4.61
C LEU A 67 -3.21 3.64 -5.07
N SER A 68 -2.63 2.86 -4.16
CA SER A 68 -1.63 1.84 -4.51
C SER A 68 -2.23 0.71 -5.34
N THR A 69 -3.49 0.32 -5.07
CA THR A 69 -4.20 -0.67 -5.89
C THR A 69 -4.46 -0.15 -7.30
N MET A 70 -4.91 1.10 -7.45
CA MET A 70 -5.10 1.73 -8.76
C MET A 70 -3.79 1.80 -9.54
N LEU A 71 -2.70 2.19 -8.87
CA LEU A 71 -1.37 2.27 -9.47
C LEU A 71 -0.87 0.89 -9.93
N LEU A 72 -1.00 -0.13 -9.10
CA LEU A 72 -0.62 -1.51 -9.43
C LEU A 72 -1.42 -2.05 -10.60
N GLY A 73 -2.74 -1.86 -10.56
CA GLY A 73 -3.64 -2.21 -11.65
C GLY A 73 -3.20 -1.54 -12.95
N TYR A 74 -3.02 -0.22 -12.95
CA TYR A 74 -2.61 0.52 -14.14
C TYR A 74 -1.28 0.03 -14.73
N LEU A 75 -0.27 -0.22 -13.89
CA LEU A 75 1.04 -0.72 -14.32
C LEU A 75 0.96 -2.08 -15.04
N ILE A 76 0.02 -2.92 -14.62
CA ILE A 76 -0.24 -4.24 -15.20
C ILE A 76 -1.09 -4.10 -16.47
N HIS A 77 -2.19 -3.35 -16.40
CA HIS A 77 -3.16 -3.21 -17.50
C HIS A 77 -2.60 -2.51 -18.73
N ARG A 78 -1.78 -1.47 -18.53
CA ARG A 78 -1.16 -0.69 -19.63
C ARG A 78 -0.41 -1.58 -20.63
N GLU A 79 0.19 -2.68 -20.17
CA GLU A 79 0.92 -3.59 -21.03
C GLU A 79 0.03 -4.48 -21.91
N TYR A 80 -1.17 -4.84 -21.41
CA TYR A 80 -2.14 -5.60 -22.19
C TYR A 80 -2.89 -4.70 -23.19
N GLU A 81 -3.04 -3.42 -22.86
CA GLU A 81 -3.68 -2.41 -23.72
C GLU A 81 -2.74 -1.99 -24.87
N GLU A 82 -1.48 -1.64 -24.57
CA GLU A 82 -0.50 -1.22 -25.57
C GLU A 82 0.08 -2.40 -26.39
N ARG A 83 -0.35 -3.64 -26.15
CA ARG A 83 0.19 -4.90 -26.72
C ARG A 83 1.71 -5.04 -26.57
N THR A 84 2.33 -4.28 -25.68
CA THR A 84 3.79 -4.21 -25.50
C THR A 84 4.37 -5.51 -24.98
N ILE A 85 3.59 -6.36 -24.32
CA ILE A 85 4.01 -7.72 -23.92
C ILE A 85 4.49 -8.53 -25.13
N LYS A 86 3.80 -8.43 -26.28
CA LYS A 86 4.19 -9.14 -27.51
C LYS A 86 5.53 -8.63 -28.03
N ASN A 87 5.70 -7.32 -28.09
CA ASN A 87 6.93 -6.70 -28.59
C ASN A 87 8.14 -6.93 -27.67
N LEU A 88 7.94 -6.87 -26.35
CA LEU A 88 8.99 -7.13 -25.36
C LEU A 88 9.48 -8.59 -25.40
N LEU A 89 8.58 -9.55 -25.64
CA LEU A 89 8.96 -10.95 -25.77
C LEU A 89 9.75 -11.23 -27.05
N VAL A 90 9.43 -10.53 -28.14
CA VAL A 90 10.21 -10.61 -29.39
C VAL A 90 11.63 -10.08 -29.20
N THR A 91 11.84 -9.10 -28.31
CA THR A 91 13.19 -8.63 -27.95
C THR A 91 14.00 -9.55 -27.02
N GLY A 92 13.48 -10.74 -26.68
CA GLY A 92 14.19 -11.74 -25.89
C GLY A 92 14.23 -11.47 -24.38
N VAL A 93 13.46 -10.50 -23.87
CA VAL A 93 13.38 -10.23 -22.43
C VAL A 93 12.50 -11.30 -21.76
N SER A 94 13.00 -11.94 -20.71
CA SER A 94 12.21 -12.96 -20.01
C SER A 94 11.00 -12.34 -19.29
N ARG A 95 9.88 -13.08 -19.31
CA ARG A 95 8.59 -12.72 -18.68
C ARG A 95 8.77 -12.28 -17.23
N GLU A 96 9.55 -13.04 -16.46
CA GLU A 96 9.81 -12.76 -15.05
C GLU A 96 10.50 -11.40 -14.85
N LYS A 97 11.47 -11.04 -15.70
CA LYS A 97 12.19 -9.75 -15.61
C LYS A 97 11.24 -8.56 -15.78
N ILE A 98 10.25 -8.68 -16.66
CA ILE A 98 9.23 -7.65 -16.88
C ILE A 98 8.36 -7.50 -15.64
N LEU A 99 7.84 -8.61 -15.10
CA LEU A 99 7.00 -8.60 -13.91
C LEU A 99 7.74 -8.03 -12.69
N PHE A 100 8.96 -8.49 -12.42
CA PHE A 100 9.77 -7.99 -11.31
C PHE A 100 10.08 -6.50 -11.44
N SER A 101 10.39 -6.01 -12.65
CA SER A 101 10.65 -4.58 -12.85
C SER A 101 9.45 -3.72 -12.47
N LYS A 102 8.22 -4.18 -12.75
CA LYS A 102 6.98 -3.47 -12.40
C LYS A 102 6.71 -3.50 -10.90
N LEU A 103 6.90 -4.66 -10.27
CA LEU A 103 6.75 -4.79 -8.82
C LEU A 103 7.73 -3.87 -8.09
N ILE A 104 8.99 -3.78 -8.53
CA ILE A 104 9.98 -2.87 -7.93
C ILE A 104 9.53 -1.42 -8.05
N VAL A 105 9.09 -1.02 -9.24
CA VAL A 105 8.66 0.36 -9.49
C VAL A 105 7.40 0.71 -8.69
N TRP A 106 6.43 -0.20 -8.62
CA TRP A 106 5.26 -0.07 -7.77
C TRP A 106 5.65 0.04 -6.30
N LEU A 107 6.55 -0.83 -5.80
CA LEU A 107 7.04 -0.79 -4.42
C LEU A 107 7.68 0.56 -4.09
N VAL A 108 8.56 1.08 -4.95
CA VAL A 108 9.21 2.38 -4.73
C VAL A 108 8.17 3.51 -4.61
N LEU A 109 7.18 3.54 -5.51
CA LEU A 109 6.11 4.54 -5.45
C LEU A 109 5.21 4.36 -4.22
N HIS A 110 4.93 3.12 -3.82
CA HIS A 110 4.17 2.79 -2.62
C HIS A 110 4.88 3.29 -1.35
N PHE A 111 6.15 2.98 -1.17
CA PHE A 111 6.95 3.48 -0.05
C PHE A 111 7.06 5.01 -0.06
N PHE A 112 7.18 5.62 -1.23
CA PHE A 112 7.22 7.08 -1.35
C PHE A 112 5.92 7.74 -0.90
N MET A 113 4.74 7.15 -1.17
CA MET A 113 3.46 7.64 -0.63
C MET A 113 3.44 7.62 0.90
N TYR A 114 3.91 6.54 1.53
CA TYR A 114 4.01 6.45 2.99
C TYR A 114 5.03 7.44 3.58
N LEU A 115 6.12 7.72 2.86
CA LEU A 115 7.12 8.70 3.27
C LEU A 115 6.49 10.10 3.33
N VAL A 116 5.80 10.51 2.26
CA VAL A 116 5.10 11.81 2.21
C VAL A 116 4.04 11.90 3.30
N ALA A 117 3.26 10.84 3.49
CA ALA A 117 2.28 10.74 4.56
C ALA A 117 2.88 10.93 5.95
N SER A 118 4.01 10.27 6.24
CA SER A 118 4.69 10.37 7.54
C SER A 118 5.17 11.79 7.83
N LEU A 119 5.65 12.51 6.82
CA LEU A 119 6.07 13.91 6.94
C LEU A 119 4.88 14.82 7.28
N VAL A 120 3.75 14.64 6.60
CA VAL A 120 2.54 15.45 6.84
C VAL A 120 2.01 15.21 8.26
N VAL A 121 1.96 13.95 8.71
CA VAL A 121 1.51 13.61 10.07
C VAL A 121 2.47 14.15 11.13
N TYR A 122 3.78 14.10 10.89
CA TYR A 122 4.76 14.72 11.79
C TYR A 122 4.58 16.23 11.93
N LEU A 123 4.36 16.94 10.82
CA LEU A 123 4.09 18.38 10.85
C LEU A 123 2.80 18.70 11.61
N GLY A 124 1.75 17.89 11.41
CA GLY A 124 0.50 17.97 12.15
C GLY A 124 0.67 17.78 13.65
N TYR A 125 1.38 16.72 14.02
CA TYR A 125 1.71 16.40 15.41
C TYR A 125 2.36 17.60 16.11
N ARG A 126 3.39 18.18 15.48
CA ARG A 126 4.13 19.33 16.04
C ARG A 126 3.28 20.59 16.14
N SER A 127 2.24 20.73 15.33
CA SER A 127 1.31 21.86 15.40
C SER A 127 0.26 21.72 16.50
N ILE A 128 -0.06 20.50 16.93
CA ILE A 128 -1.13 20.24 17.90
C ILE A 128 -0.56 20.03 19.32
N PHE A 129 0.56 19.32 19.42
CA PHE A 129 1.17 18.90 20.69
C PHE A 129 2.51 19.62 20.87
N GLU A 130 2.52 20.66 21.72
CA GLU A 130 3.70 21.51 21.95
C GLU A 130 4.68 20.94 23.01
N THR A 131 4.25 19.97 23.83
CA THR A 131 4.88 19.67 25.13
C THR A 131 5.58 18.31 25.26
N GLN A 132 5.45 17.40 24.28
CA GLN A 132 6.22 16.15 24.25
C GLN A 132 6.80 15.94 22.85
N GLU A 133 8.02 15.42 22.80
CA GLU A 133 8.67 15.08 21.54
C GLU A 133 8.47 13.59 21.25
N PHE A 134 7.51 13.22 20.40
CA PHE A 134 7.68 12.00 19.61
C PHE A 134 8.84 12.21 18.65
N ALA A 135 9.82 11.31 18.69
CA ALA A 135 10.91 11.35 17.73
C ALA A 135 10.33 11.13 16.33
N PHE A 136 10.74 11.97 15.36
CA PHE A 136 10.37 11.79 13.96
C PHE A 136 10.67 10.36 13.47
N LEU A 137 11.76 9.76 13.97
CA LEU A 137 12.16 8.40 13.64
C LEU A 137 11.13 7.35 14.09
N ASP A 138 10.40 7.56 15.18
CA ASP A 138 9.38 6.61 15.66
C ASP A 138 8.14 6.65 14.77
N ILE A 139 7.69 7.85 14.41
CA ILE A 139 6.57 8.03 13.46
C ILE A 139 6.96 7.46 12.10
N LEU A 140 8.15 7.81 11.59
CA LEU A 140 8.67 7.28 10.34
C LEU A 140 8.77 5.75 10.37
N GLY A 141 9.32 5.18 11.44
CA GLY A 141 9.47 3.74 11.63
C GLY A 141 8.12 3.01 11.57
N LYS A 142 7.10 3.52 12.29
CA LYS A 142 5.74 2.98 12.25
C LYS A 142 5.13 3.04 10.85
N PHE A 143 5.26 4.18 10.15
CA PHE A 143 4.77 4.32 8.77
C PHE A 143 5.49 3.40 7.79
N MET A 144 6.81 3.24 7.90
CA MET A 144 7.59 2.37 7.02
C MET A 144 7.31 0.88 7.28
N LEU A 145 7.13 0.48 8.54
CA LEU A 145 6.70 -0.87 8.89
C LEU A 145 5.32 -1.16 8.28
N SER A 146 4.38 -0.21 8.41
CA SER A 146 3.06 -0.29 7.81
C SER A 146 3.10 -0.36 6.28
N ALA A 147 3.99 0.41 5.64
CA ALA A 147 4.19 0.36 4.20
C ALA A 147 4.62 -1.02 3.74
N GLY A 148 5.57 -1.64 4.47
CA GLY A 148 6.07 -2.98 4.19
C GLY A 148 5.01 -4.06 4.36
N THR A 149 4.30 -4.10 5.50
CA THR A 149 3.24 -5.08 5.73
C THR A 149 2.11 -4.92 4.73
N ALA A 150 1.66 -3.69 4.45
CA ALA A 150 0.63 -3.42 3.45
C ALA A 150 1.06 -3.89 2.04
N ALA A 151 2.33 -3.68 1.66
CA ALA A 151 2.82 -4.12 0.37
C ALA A 151 2.78 -5.65 0.21
N VAL A 152 3.09 -6.41 1.26
CA VAL A 152 3.07 -7.88 1.25
C VAL A 152 1.64 -8.40 1.02
N VAL A 153 0.65 -7.84 1.71
CA VAL A 153 -0.74 -8.30 1.61
C VAL A 153 -1.43 -7.81 0.32
N MET A 154 -0.83 -6.86 -0.40
CA MET A 154 -1.30 -6.46 -1.74
C MET A 154 -0.83 -7.37 -2.87
N LEU A 155 0.11 -8.29 -2.66
CA LEU A 155 0.63 -9.15 -3.73
C LEU A 155 -0.45 -10.00 -4.45
N PRO A 156 -1.50 -10.52 -3.78
CA PRO A 156 -2.62 -11.16 -4.47
C PRO A 156 -3.37 -10.25 -5.45
N LEU A 157 -3.38 -8.92 -5.27
CA LEU A 157 -4.02 -7.99 -6.21
C LEU A 157 -3.33 -7.97 -7.57
N ALA A 158 -1.99 -8.04 -7.58
CA ALA A 158 -1.24 -8.13 -8.82
C ALA A 158 -1.57 -9.42 -9.58
N TRP A 159 -1.82 -10.54 -8.89
CA TRP A 159 -2.31 -11.76 -9.53
C TRP A 159 -3.67 -11.56 -10.21
N VAL A 160 -4.61 -10.90 -9.54
CA VAL A 160 -5.94 -10.59 -10.11
C VAL A 160 -5.82 -9.74 -11.37
N GLY A 161 -4.98 -8.69 -11.34
CA GLY A 161 -4.72 -7.84 -12.51
C GLY A 161 -4.13 -8.61 -13.70
N ILE A 162 -3.22 -9.55 -13.45
CA ILE A 162 -2.65 -10.42 -14.49
C ILE A 162 -3.72 -11.33 -15.12
N LYS A 163 -4.60 -11.91 -14.31
CA LYS A 163 -5.69 -12.79 -14.79
C LYS A 163 -6.72 -12.05 -15.64
N GLN A 164 -7.02 -10.80 -15.29
CA GLN A 164 -8.08 -10.02 -15.93
C GLN A 164 -7.64 -9.33 -17.23
N LYS A 165 -6.33 -9.37 -17.55
CA LYS A 165 -5.72 -8.86 -18.79
C LYS A 165 -6.13 -7.39 -19.08
N GLN A 166 -7.18 -7.18 -19.86
CA GLN A 166 -7.65 -5.85 -20.28
C GLN A 166 -8.78 -5.28 -19.40
N LEU A 167 -9.42 -6.10 -18.55
CA LEU A 167 -10.49 -5.61 -17.68
C LEU A 167 -9.90 -4.96 -16.42
N PHE A 168 -9.87 -3.62 -16.40
CA PHE A 168 -9.38 -2.81 -15.28
C PHE A 168 -10.31 -2.83 -14.04
N TYR A 169 -11.62 -2.82 -14.28
CA TYR A 169 -12.64 -2.65 -13.24
C TYR A 169 -12.64 -3.73 -12.14
N PRO A 170 -12.50 -5.03 -12.43
CA PRO A 170 -12.60 -6.03 -11.37
C PRO A 170 -11.33 -6.11 -10.49
N THR A 171 -10.20 -5.54 -10.91
CA THR A 171 -9.02 -5.37 -10.04
C THR A 171 -9.24 -4.24 -9.03
N ILE A 172 -9.88 -3.14 -9.46
CA ILE A 172 -10.31 -2.07 -8.54
C ILE A 172 -11.37 -2.58 -7.56
N LEU A 173 -12.40 -3.30 -8.03
CA LEU A 173 -13.45 -3.84 -7.16
C LEU A 173 -12.86 -4.78 -6.09
N PHE A 174 -11.89 -5.62 -6.47
CA PHE A 174 -11.19 -6.48 -5.51
C PHE A 174 -10.35 -5.65 -4.51
N GLY A 175 -9.73 -4.56 -4.95
CA GLY A 175 -9.06 -3.60 -4.09
C GLY A 175 -9.97 -2.96 -3.05
N ILE A 176 -11.16 -2.52 -3.49
CA ILE A 176 -12.18 -1.95 -2.60
C ILE A 176 -12.68 -2.99 -1.60
N LEU A 177 -12.97 -4.21 -2.06
CA LEU A 177 -13.39 -5.32 -1.19
C LEU A 177 -12.35 -5.58 -0.10
N ILE A 178 -11.08 -5.62 -0.48
CA ILE A 178 -9.98 -5.80 0.47
C ILE A 178 -9.92 -4.65 1.47
N ALA A 179 -10.02 -3.39 1.02
CA ALA A 179 -9.97 -2.25 1.92
C ALA A 179 -11.12 -2.30 2.96
N VAL A 180 -12.32 -2.69 2.53
CA VAL A 180 -13.47 -2.89 3.43
C VAL A 180 -13.18 -3.99 4.44
N LEU A 181 -12.69 -5.16 4.00
CA LEU A 181 -12.34 -6.28 4.90
C LEU A 181 -11.27 -5.88 5.92
N ALA A 182 -10.34 -5.03 5.51
CA ALA A 182 -9.26 -4.58 6.37
C ALA A 182 -9.77 -3.68 7.51
N VAL A 183 -10.68 -2.74 7.19
CA VAL A 183 -11.32 -1.87 8.18
C VAL A 183 -12.24 -2.67 9.09
N THR A 184 -13.09 -3.53 8.52
CA THR A 184 -14.03 -4.32 9.33
C THR A 184 -13.30 -5.27 10.28
N GLY A 185 -12.22 -5.92 9.82
CA GLY A 185 -11.43 -6.82 10.66
C GLY A 185 -10.81 -6.16 11.89
N ILE A 186 -10.52 -4.85 11.85
CA ILE A 186 -10.03 -4.09 13.03
C ILE A 186 -11.16 -3.78 14.00
N THR A 187 -12.38 -3.56 13.49
CA THR A 187 -13.55 -3.23 14.31
C THR A 187 -14.19 -4.45 14.99
N PHE A 188 -13.88 -5.67 14.53
CA PHE A 188 -14.38 -6.88 15.17
C PHE A 188 -13.68 -7.13 16.51
N PRO A 189 -14.42 -7.58 17.55
CA PRO A 189 -13.83 -7.95 18.84
C PRO A 189 -12.91 -9.17 18.70
N ASP A 190 -12.13 -9.45 19.75
CA ASP A 190 -11.23 -10.62 19.85
C ASP A 190 -10.05 -10.61 18.86
N ARG A 191 -9.59 -11.80 18.46
CA ARG A 191 -8.37 -12.01 17.65
C ARG A 191 -8.57 -11.79 16.14
N TRP A 192 -9.74 -11.31 15.72
CA TRP A 192 -10.06 -11.07 14.30
C TRP A 192 -9.11 -10.08 13.59
N PRO A 193 -8.65 -8.98 14.22
CA PRO A 193 -7.70 -8.05 13.59
C PRO A 193 -6.38 -8.71 13.19
N VAL A 194 -6.02 -9.80 13.86
CA VAL A 194 -4.75 -10.52 13.72
C VAL A 194 -4.86 -11.68 12.71
N ILE A 195 -6.07 -12.23 12.53
CA ILE A 195 -6.32 -13.35 11.62
C ILE A 195 -6.52 -12.86 10.19
N VAL A 196 -7.28 -11.78 10.00
CA VAL A 196 -7.56 -11.23 8.66
C VAL A 196 -6.28 -10.57 8.13
N PRO A 197 -5.67 -11.03 7.01
CA PRO A 197 -4.34 -10.59 6.60
C PRO A 197 -4.21 -9.08 6.40
N TRP A 198 -5.23 -8.46 5.82
CA TRP A 198 -5.23 -7.03 5.54
C TRP A 198 -5.37 -6.18 6.80
N SER A 199 -6.16 -6.63 7.77
CA SER A 199 -6.23 -6.01 9.10
C SER A 199 -4.94 -6.25 9.90
N ALA A 200 -4.38 -7.45 9.80
CA ALA A 200 -3.16 -7.87 10.49
C ALA A 200 -1.95 -7.04 10.07
N ALA A 201 -1.90 -6.60 8.81
CA ALA A 201 -0.86 -5.72 8.30
C ALA A 201 -0.78 -4.39 9.08
N PHE A 202 -1.92 -3.82 9.46
CA PHE A 202 -1.98 -2.61 10.29
C PHE A 202 -1.82 -2.92 11.78
N ALA A 203 -2.40 -4.02 12.25
CA ALA A 203 -2.27 -4.43 13.64
C ALA A 203 -0.79 -4.58 14.04
N LEU A 204 0.04 -5.13 13.15
CA LEU A 204 1.49 -5.25 13.36
C LEU A 204 2.23 -3.91 13.43
N SER A 205 1.75 -2.87 12.75
CA SER A 205 2.44 -1.58 12.68
C SER A 205 1.97 -0.60 13.74
N SER A 206 0.73 -0.73 14.21
CA SER A 206 0.03 0.34 14.92
C SER A 206 -0.63 -0.08 16.24
N MET A 207 -0.82 -1.39 16.48
CA MET A 207 -1.42 -1.90 17.71
C MET A 207 -0.37 -2.51 18.64
N GLU A 208 -0.56 -2.36 19.94
CA GLU A 208 0.22 -3.07 20.95
C GLU A 208 -0.29 -4.51 21.07
N LEU A 209 0.33 -5.42 20.32
CA LEU A 209 -0.03 -6.83 20.29
C LEU A 209 0.82 -7.65 21.25
N GLY A 210 0.21 -8.65 21.91
CA GLY A 210 0.96 -9.65 22.68
C GLY A 210 1.82 -10.55 21.79
N ALA A 211 2.82 -11.24 22.34
CA ALA A 211 3.74 -12.08 21.57
C ALA A 211 3.03 -13.16 20.71
N THR A 212 1.97 -13.78 21.25
CA THR A 212 1.17 -14.78 20.53
C THR A 212 0.39 -14.16 19.37
N GLU A 213 -0.08 -12.92 19.52
CA GLU A 213 -0.85 -12.23 18.48
C GLU A 213 0.08 -11.73 17.37
N GLN A 214 1.25 -11.22 17.72
CA GLN A 214 2.27 -10.84 16.75
C GLN A 214 2.65 -12.00 15.82
N THR A 215 2.82 -13.20 16.38
CA THR A 215 3.17 -14.39 15.57
C THR A 215 2.03 -14.79 14.64
N ILE A 216 0.78 -14.78 15.10
CA ILE A 216 -0.39 -15.08 14.25
C ILE A 216 -0.51 -14.05 13.12
N ALA A 217 -0.34 -12.76 13.40
CA ALA A 217 -0.40 -11.72 12.37
C ALA A 217 0.71 -11.87 11.34
N LEU A 218 1.95 -12.16 11.77
CA LEU A 218 3.07 -12.41 10.86
C LEU A 218 2.81 -13.62 9.96
N VAL A 219 2.24 -14.70 10.50
CA VAL A 219 1.88 -15.88 9.71
C VAL A 219 0.77 -15.55 8.70
N SER A 220 -0.24 -14.78 9.10
CA SER A 220 -1.35 -14.37 8.21
C SER A 220 -0.88 -13.48 7.06
N VAL A 221 -0.11 -12.44 7.39
CA VAL A 221 0.49 -11.51 6.41
C VAL A 221 1.46 -12.24 5.48
N GLY A 222 2.39 -13.01 6.05
CA GLY A 222 3.40 -13.76 5.30
C GLY A 222 2.77 -14.83 4.39
N GLY A 223 1.81 -15.59 4.90
CA GLY A 223 1.08 -16.60 4.13
C GLY A 223 0.37 -16.00 2.92
N THR A 224 -0.31 -14.87 3.12
CA THR A 224 -1.01 -14.16 2.03
C THR A 224 -0.04 -13.62 0.99
N GLY A 225 1.09 -13.07 1.41
CA GLY A 225 2.15 -12.60 0.51
C GLY A 225 2.77 -13.73 -0.32
N ILE A 226 3.09 -14.87 0.30
CA ILE A 226 3.64 -16.04 -0.38
C ILE A 226 2.65 -16.60 -1.39
N ILE A 227 1.39 -16.79 -1.00
CA ILE A 227 0.32 -17.26 -1.90
C ILE A 227 0.16 -16.27 -3.07
N GLY A 228 0.12 -14.98 -2.79
CA GLY A 228 0.02 -13.92 -3.80
C GLY A 228 1.15 -13.99 -4.83
N LEU A 229 2.40 -14.10 -4.37
CA LEU A 229 3.57 -14.23 -5.24
C LEU A 229 3.52 -15.50 -6.09
N LEU A 230 3.25 -16.66 -5.47
CA LEU A 230 3.18 -17.93 -6.20
C LEU A 230 2.12 -17.87 -7.29
N LEU A 231 0.90 -17.42 -6.96
CA LEU A 231 -0.20 -17.28 -7.91
C LEU A 231 0.15 -16.32 -9.05
N MET A 232 0.82 -15.21 -8.73
CA MET A 232 1.29 -14.22 -9.70
C MET A 232 2.29 -14.84 -10.70
N PHE A 233 3.34 -15.51 -10.20
CA PHE A 233 4.35 -16.15 -11.05
C PHE A 233 3.76 -17.26 -11.91
N PHE A 234 2.97 -18.16 -11.34
CA PHE A 234 2.37 -19.27 -12.08
C PHE A 234 1.42 -18.77 -13.17
N SER A 235 0.62 -17.75 -12.88
CA SER A 235 -0.33 -17.19 -13.85
C SER A 235 0.40 -16.46 -14.98
N PHE A 236 1.43 -15.67 -14.68
CA PHE A 236 2.20 -14.96 -15.71
C PHE A 236 2.99 -15.93 -16.61
N LYS A 237 3.52 -17.02 -16.06
CA LYS A 237 4.23 -18.04 -16.84
C LYS A 237 3.30 -18.79 -17.80
N ARG A 238 2.09 -19.12 -17.36
CA ARG A 238 1.08 -19.88 -18.14
C ARG A 238 0.29 -19.03 -19.14
N GLN A 239 0.54 -17.73 -19.25
CA GLN A 239 -0.18 -16.91 -20.24
C GLN A 239 0.22 -17.28 -21.68
N GLU A 240 -0.76 -17.76 -22.43
CA GLU A 240 -0.74 -17.81 -23.90
C GLU A 240 -1.06 -16.40 -24.43
N ILE A 241 -0.23 -15.92 -25.36
CA ILE A 241 -0.19 -14.53 -25.85
C ILE A 241 -0.56 -14.49 -27.32
#